data_AF-A0A2V2AZ58-F1
#
_entry.id   AF-A0A2V2AZ58-F1
#
_cell.length_a   1.000
_cell.length_b   1.000
_cell.length_c   1.000
_cell.angle_alpha   90.00
_cell.angle_beta   90.00
_cell.angle_gamma   90.00
#
_symmetry.space_group_name_H-M   'P 1'
#
loop_
_entity.id
_entity.type
_entity.pdbx_description
1 polymer ?
#
loop_
_entity_poly.entity_id
_entity_poly.type
_entity_poly.pdbx_seq_one_letter_code
_entity_poly.pdbx_strand_id
1 'polypeptide(L)' 'MTPGGEEKPAGRQARKQVLLRLDPQVYDALARWAGEELRSANAQIEFLLRRALAEAGRLPTAPGPIPRRGRPPKPTE' A
#
# COMPACT_ATOMS: atom_id res chain seq x y z
N MET A 1 38.72 10.31 3.94
CA MET A 1 38.06 9.02 4.24
C MET A 1 36.76 9.34 4.99
N THR A 2 35.67 9.59 4.26
CA THR A 2 34.36 9.90 4.88
C THR A 2 33.61 8.57 4.99
N PRO A 3 33.18 8.13 6.18
CA PRO A 3 32.47 6.86 6.27
C PRO A 3 31.10 7.01 5.62
N GLY A 4 30.77 6.03 4.77
CA GLY A 4 29.58 5.97 3.96
C GLY A 4 28.31 6.11 4.79
N GLY A 5 27.38 6.92 4.29
CA GLY A 5 26.03 7.00 4.82
C GLY A 5 25.34 5.66 4.63
N GLU A 6 24.93 5.06 5.75
CA GLU A 6 24.02 3.93 5.76
C GLU A 6 22.72 4.32 5.05
N GLU A 7 22.48 3.74 3.86
CA GLU A 7 21.19 3.78 3.20
C GLU A 7 20.19 3.02 4.08
N LYS A 8 19.44 3.77 4.89
CA LYS A 8 18.31 3.21 5.65
C LYS A 8 17.34 2.58 4.65
N PRO A 9 16.95 1.30 4.81
CA PRO A 9 16.00 0.67 3.91
C PRO A 9 14.72 1.51 3.94
N ALA A 10 14.19 1.85 2.76
CA ALA A 10 12.96 2.60 2.60
C ALA A 10 11.89 2.01 3.54
N GLY A 11 11.56 2.77 4.58
CA GLY A 11 10.78 2.27 5.71
C GLY A 11 9.49 1.65 5.21
N ARG A 12 9.21 0.41 5.61
CA ARG A 12 7.94 -0.26 5.38
C ARG A 12 6.83 0.69 5.83
N GLN A 13 6.09 1.26 4.87
CA GLN A 13 5.03 2.22 5.18
C GLN A 13 4.11 1.58 6.22
N ALA A 14 3.86 2.31 7.31
CA ALA A 14 3.01 1.81 8.38
C ALA A 14 1.63 1.50 7.81
N ARG A 15 1.12 0.29 8.09
CA ARG A 15 -0.21 -0.12 7.61
C ARG A 15 -1.26 0.77 8.28
N LYS A 16 -2.12 1.42 7.49
CA LYS A 16 -3.23 2.20 8.00
C LYS A 16 -4.30 1.25 8.56
N GLN A 17 -4.62 1.40 9.84
CA GLN A 17 -5.75 0.71 10.46
C GLN A 17 -7.02 1.54 10.26
N VAL A 18 -8.08 0.90 9.78
CA VAL A 18 -9.38 1.54 9.52
C VAL A 18 -10.48 0.65 10.09
N LEU A 19 -11.45 1.26 10.76
CA LEU A 19 -12.68 0.57 11.16
C LEU A 19 -13.58 0.43 9.94
N LEU A 20 -13.80 -0.81 9.50
CA LEU A 20 -14.66 -1.12 8.37
C LEU A 20 -16.02 -1.63 8.87
N ARG A 21 -17.10 -1.02 8.41
CA ARG A 21 -18.46 -1.53 8.66
C ARG A 21 -18.82 -2.47 7.51
N LEU A 22 -19.04 -3.74 7.82
CA LEU A 22 -19.48 -4.76 6.87
C LEU A 22 -20.77 -5.39 7.37
N ASP A 23 -21.58 -5.85 6.42
CA ASP A 23 -22.63 -6.82 6.74
C ASP A 23 -21.97 -8.08 7.33
N PRO A 24 -22.46 -8.63 8.47
CA PRO A 24 -21.87 -9.82 9.08
C PRO A 24 -21.81 -11.03 8.14
N GLN A 25 -22.81 -11.23 7.29
CA GLN A 25 -22.85 -12.36 6.36
C GLN A 25 -21.77 -12.22 5.27
N VAL A 26 -21.49 -10.98 4.85
CA VAL A 26 -20.41 -10.70 3.90
C VAL A 26 -19.06 -10.98 4.55
N TYR A 27 -18.87 -10.59 5.81
CA TYR A 27 -17.64 -10.90 6.55
C TYR A 27 -17.44 -12.41 6.67
N ASP A 28 -18.47 -13.17 7.03
CA ASP A 28 -18.38 -14.62 7.17
C ASP A 28 -18.02 -15.31 5.86
N ALA A 29 -18.62 -14.88 4.74
CA ALA A 29 -18.28 -15.38 3.41
C ALA A 29 -16.80 -15.11 3.06
N LEU A 30 -16.32 -13.90 3.33
CA LEU A 30 -14.91 -13.54 3.12
C LEU A 30 -13.96 -14.34 4.02
N ALA A 31 -14.32 -14.57 5.28
CA ALA A 31 -13.51 -15.33 6.22
C ALA A 31 -13.40 -16.80 5.82
N ARG A 32 -14.50 -17.41 5.35
CA ARG A 32 -14.49 -18.79 4.82
C ARG A 32 -13.59 -18.90 3.58
N TRP A 33 -13.78 -18.01 2.61
CA TRP A 33 -12.95 -18.00 1.39
C TRP A 33 -11.46 -17.77 1.72
N ALA A 34 -11.15 -16.87 2.66
CA ALA A 34 -9.79 -16.68 3.13
C ALA A 34 -9.19 -17.98 3.71
N GLY A 35 -9.97 -18.72 4.50
CA GLY A 35 -9.57 -20.01 5.07
C GLY A 35 -9.24 -21.07 4.02
N GLU A 36 -10.02 -21.15 2.94
CA GLU A 36 -9.78 -22.05 1.80
C GLU A 36 -8.45 -21.74 1.09
N GLU A 37 -8.06 -20.46 1.06
CA GLU A 37 -6.82 -19.99 0.42
C GLU A 37 -5.63 -19.87 1.40
N LEU A 38 -5.78 -20.35 2.64
CA LEU A 38 -4.78 -20.24 3.71
C LEU A 38 -4.33 -18.79 3.98
N ARG A 39 -5.27 -17.84 3.84
CA ARG A 39 -5.09 -16.40 4.09
C ARG A 39 -5.83 -15.98 5.35
N SER A 40 -5.36 -14.89 5.97
CA SER A 40 -6.19 -14.20 6.96
C SER A 40 -7.29 -13.40 6.26
N ALA A 41 -8.41 -13.15 6.96
CA ALA A 41 -9.49 -12.31 6.43
C ALA A 41 -8.99 -10.92 5.99
N ASN A 42 -8.07 -10.31 6.74
CA ASN A 42 -7.48 -9.01 6.37
C ASN A 42 -6.62 -9.10 5.10
N ALA A 43 -5.87 -10.18 4.92
CA ALA A 43 -5.09 -10.39 3.69
C ALA A 43 -6.02 -10.58 2.48
N GLN A 44 -7.15 -11.30 2.66
CA GLN A 44 -8.15 -11.48 1.61
C GLN A 44 -8.82 -10.15 1.22
N ILE A 45 -9.22 -9.35 2.22
CA ILE A 45 -9.81 -8.02 1.99
C ILE A 45 -8.83 -7.12 1.23
N GLU A 46 -7.57 -7.06 1.66
CA GLU A 46 -6.53 -6.26 0.98
C GLU A 46 -6.33 -6.70 -0.48
N PHE A 47 -6.28 -8.02 -0.73
CA PHE A 47 -6.15 -8.56 -2.08
C PHE A 47 -7.32 -8.13 -2.97
N LEU A 48 -8.56 -8.28 -2.49
CA LEU A 48 -9.77 -7.89 -3.21
C LEU A 48 -9.80 -6.39 -3.50
N LEU A 49 -9.46 -5.54 -2.53
CA LEU A 49 -9.42 -4.09 -2.71
C LEU A 49 -8.36 -3.69 -3.74
N ARG A 50 -7.16 -4.28 -3.69
CA ARG A 50 -6.11 -4.01 -4.69
C ARG A 50 -6.53 -4.44 -6.08
N ARG A 51 -7.13 -5.62 -6.19
CA ARG A 51 -7.64 -6.15 -7.47
C ARG A 51 -8.73 -5.23 -8.03
N ALA A 52 -9.72 -4.87 -7.24
CA ALA A 52 -10.79 -3.96 -7.67
C ALA A 52 -10.27 -2.57 -8.08
N LEU A 53 -9.29 -2.03 -7.35
CA LEU A 53 -8.62 -0.77 -7.73
C LEU A 53 -7.85 -0.91 -9.05
N ALA A 54 -7.17 -2.03 -9.28
CA ALA A 54 -6.44 -2.29 -10.52
C ALA A 54 -7.39 -2.44 -11.71
N GLU A 55 -8.45 -3.24 -11.56
CA GLU A 55 -9.50 -3.44 -12.56
C GLU A 55 -10.22 -2.12 -12.90
N ALA A 56 -10.42 -1.25 -11.92
CA ALA A 56 -10.98 0.09 -12.12
C ALA A 56 -9.97 1.11 -12.67
N GLY A 57 -8.69 0.76 -12.87
CA GLY A 57 -7.64 1.67 -13.31
C GLY A 57 -7.28 2.77 -12.28
N ARG A 58 -7.57 2.53 -11.00
CA ARG A 58 -7.40 3.47 -9.87
C ARG A 58 -6.27 3.08 -8.92
N LEU A 59 -5.53 2.01 -9.23
CA LEU A 59 -4.40 1.61 -8.40
C LEU A 59 -3.30 2.69 -8.47
N PRO A 60 -2.79 3.21 -7.34
CA PRO A 60 -1.71 4.19 -7.37
C PRO A 60 -0.44 3.58 -7.98
N THR A 61 0.06 4.18 -9.06
CA THR A 61 1.32 3.79 -9.71
C THR A 61 2.52 4.25 -8.89
N ALA A 62 2.84 3.54 -7.80
CA ALA A 62 4.03 3.74 -6.95
C ALA A 62 4.17 5.17 -6.35
N PRO A 63 5.06 5.39 -5.36
CA PRO A 63 5.38 6.75 -4.92
C PRO A 63 5.98 7.50 -6.11
N GLY A 64 5.56 8.74 -6.34
CA GLY A 64 6.13 9.58 -7.39
C GLY A 64 7.66 9.60 -7.34
N PRO A 65 8.32 9.86 -8.48
CA PRO A 65 9.77 9.77 -8.61
C PRO A 65 10.45 10.56 -7.48
N ILE A 66 11.47 9.94 -6.87
CA ILE A 66 12.32 10.59 -5.86
C ILE A 66 12.80 11.92 -6.47
N PRO A 67 12.53 13.08 -5.84
CA PRO A 67 13.02 14.36 -6.32
C PRO A 67 14.53 14.26 -6.50
N ARG A 68 15.03 14.58 -7.70
CA ARG A 68 16.48 14.55 -7.99
C ARG A 68 17.19 15.45 -6.97
N ARG A 69 18.08 14.85 -6.17
CA ARG A 69 18.97 15.60 -5.27
C ARG A 69 19.73 16.66 -6.07
N GLY A 70 19.68 17.91 -5.60
CA GLY A 70 20.64 18.96 -5.99
C GLY A 70 20.20 20.00 -7.02
N ARG A 71 18.94 20.06 -7.44
CA ARG A 71 18.47 21.21 -8.24
C ARG A 71 17.34 21.95 -7.53
N PRO A 72 17.65 23.03 -6.80
CA PRO A 72 16.63 24.03 -6.49
C PRO A 72 15.97 24.48 -7.81
N PRO A 73 14.63 24.60 -7.88
CA PRO A 73 13.99 25.22 -9.02
C PRO A 73 14.54 26.64 -9.18
N LYS A 74 14.82 27.06 -10.42
CA LYS A 74 15.16 28.47 -10.67
C LYS A 74 13.97 29.32 -10.24
N PRO A 75 14.18 30.40 -9.47
CA PRO A 75 13.12 31.39 -9.25
C PRO A 75 12.62 31.85 -10.62
N THR A 76 11.30 31.81 -10.79
CA THR A 76 10.66 32.56 -11.85
C THR A 76 10.38 33.92 -11.24
N GLU A 77 11.08 34.92 -11.78
CA GLU A 77 11.05 36.34 -11.40
C GLU A 77 11.77 36.73 -10.09
#